data_AF-A0A6M0BYK6-F1
#
_entry.id   AF-A0A6M0BYK6-F1
#
_cell.length_a   1.000
_cell.length_b   1.000
_cell.length_c   1.000
_cell.angle_alpha   90.00
_cell.angle_beta   90.00
_cell.angle_gamma   90.00
#
_symmetry.space_group_name_H-M   'P 1'
#
loop_
_entity.id
_entity.type
_entity.pdbx_description
1 polymer ?
#
loop_
_entity_poly.entity_id
_entity_poly.type
_entity_poly.pdbx_seq_one_letter_code
_entity_poly.pdbx_strand_id
1 'polypeptide(L)'
;MNQDLQNQVCIVTGGNSGVGLMTAVGLAKAGCHVFIACRSISKATKAVDYIRQISGNKNVEFLPLNLASLDSVRQFVDLFITRQLPLHILVNNAGIFNQRGTTQEGFELIWGTNYLGHFLLTYLLLEKLKSSAFSRIIMVASDLALKPKTIPWNLLVKKTPLNFLELYSVSKLCLLLLTTELARQLENTNVTVNAVHPGFVQSNITIWHSLSKYLGLGISPEKGANSTLFCAQSSQLKNISGKFFDSQNQEITLPKIATDIHLAKQLWERSLLWSGCQNTKTNETINYDNFSGISGPYTLKLDSQEIGQITKTIFAEILPKPPSKLLFLRLLKFLLKFKFGSAFLLLVQIWKQEFHMERHLDSPEIWKICQDEKLLAKLQEYLGEKLVLWRSELWVNYPAKQLIPLWHRDSYPKLLSGVGKTINVYIALTEVNKFNGFEFIPNAKKDRNLSVKMTDPFSGNNFFEVTEKLAENSVPVILKPGQFVMFTDELIHRSVCNTSGQVRLSLTLRVTQPSVEVLPNYNPNYQQSVLL
;
A
#
# COMPACT_ATOMS: atom_id res chain seq x y z
N MET A 1 -8.01 36.64 -23.16
CA MET A 1 -8.19 35.76 -21.98
C MET A 1 -9.47 34.98 -22.19
N ASN A 2 -9.46 33.66 -21.94
CA ASN A 2 -10.68 32.86 -21.99
C ASN A 2 -11.49 33.16 -20.72
N GLN A 3 -12.51 34.04 -20.82
CA GLN A 3 -13.30 34.51 -19.66
C GLN A 3 -13.96 33.34 -18.90
N ASP A 4 -14.19 32.21 -19.55
CA ASP A 4 -14.84 31.02 -18.97
C ASP A 4 -13.99 30.31 -17.89
N LEU A 5 -12.68 30.56 -17.84
CA LEU A 5 -11.74 29.88 -16.93
C LEU A 5 -11.35 30.73 -15.72
N GLN A 6 -11.75 31.99 -15.69
CA GLN A 6 -11.38 32.89 -14.61
C GLN A 6 -11.92 32.37 -13.27
N ASN A 7 -11.05 32.32 -12.26
CA ASN A 7 -11.35 31.79 -10.92
C ASN A 7 -11.66 30.29 -10.85
N GLN A 8 -11.49 29.52 -11.95
CA GLN A 8 -11.58 28.07 -11.86
C GLN A 8 -10.40 27.49 -11.09
N VAL A 9 -10.71 26.63 -10.13
CA VAL A 9 -9.74 25.91 -9.31
C VAL A 9 -9.21 24.66 -10.03
N CYS A 10 -7.89 24.55 -10.12
CA CYS A 10 -7.19 23.51 -10.88
C CYS A 10 -6.14 22.81 -10.00
N ILE A 11 -5.96 21.51 -10.18
CA ILE A 11 -4.84 20.74 -9.63
C ILE A 11 -3.97 20.23 -10.78
N VAL A 12 -2.65 20.42 -10.68
CA VAL A 12 -1.67 19.87 -11.63
C VAL A 12 -0.63 19.03 -10.88
N THR A 13 -0.69 17.70 -11.04
CA THR A 13 0.35 16.81 -10.48
C THR A 13 1.65 16.97 -11.24
N GLY A 14 2.78 17.07 -10.53
CA GLY A 14 4.09 17.32 -11.15
C GLY A 14 4.23 18.73 -11.73
N GLY A 15 3.44 19.70 -11.26
CA GLY A 15 3.44 21.09 -11.72
C GLY A 15 4.71 21.89 -11.42
N ASN A 16 5.76 21.27 -10.90
CA ASN A 16 7.02 21.92 -10.52
C ASN A 16 8.13 21.80 -11.58
N SER A 17 7.90 21.09 -12.68
CA SER A 17 8.88 20.96 -13.77
C SER A 17 8.25 20.53 -15.10
N GLY A 18 8.97 20.74 -16.20
CA GLY A 18 8.63 20.17 -17.52
C GLY A 18 7.24 20.57 -18.00
N VAL A 19 6.53 19.62 -18.63
CA VAL A 19 5.18 19.82 -19.17
C VAL A 19 4.22 20.32 -18.10
N GLY A 20 4.21 19.70 -16.92
CA GLY A 20 3.33 20.10 -15.82
C GLY A 20 3.53 21.55 -15.37
N LEU A 21 4.77 22.03 -15.33
CA LEU A 21 5.05 23.45 -15.02
C LEU A 21 4.43 24.37 -16.08
N MET A 22 4.62 24.05 -17.36
CA MET A 22 4.08 24.88 -18.44
C MET A 22 2.56 24.79 -18.56
N THR A 23 1.96 23.64 -18.22
CA THR A 23 0.51 23.52 -18.04
C THR A 23 0.03 24.42 -16.91
N ALA A 24 0.70 24.41 -15.75
CA ALA A 24 0.34 25.28 -14.62
C ALA A 24 0.47 26.78 -14.99
N VAL A 25 1.49 27.17 -15.74
CA VAL A 25 1.64 28.53 -16.29
C VAL A 25 0.47 28.87 -17.21
N GLY A 26 0.10 28.00 -18.14
CA GLY A 26 -1.00 28.24 -19.08
C GLY A 26 -2.36 28.38 -18.39
N LEU A 27 -2.62 27.58 -17.35
CA LEU A 27 -3.83 27.70 -16.52
C LEU A 27 -3.82 28.99 -15.69
N ALA A 28 -2.69 29.33 -15.07
CA ALA A 28 -2.58 30.56 -14.28
C ALA A 28 -2.74 31.81 -15.14
N LYS A 29 -2.20 31.82 -16.38
CA LYS A 29 -2.41 32.89 -17.39
C LYS A 29 -3.87 33.01 -17.83
N ALA A 30 -4.65 31.93 -17.75
CA ALA A 30 -6.08 31.96 -18.00
C ALA A 30 -6.90 32.47 -16.79
N GLY A 31 -6.25 32.83 -15.69
CA GLY A 31 -6.92 33.35 -14.48
C GLY A 31 -7.38 32.27 -13.50
N CYS A 32 -6.97 31.02 -13.69
CA CYS A 32 -7.30 29.91 -12.77
C CYS A 32 -6.60 30.06 -11.42
N HIS A 33 -7.20 29.53 -10.36
CA HIS A 33 -6.51 29.25 -9.10
C HIS A 33 -5.82 27.88 -9.22
N VAL A 34 -4.49 27.86 -9.25
CA VAL A 34 -3.71 26.65 -9.57
C VAL A 34 -3.01 26.07 -8.35
N PHE A 35 -3.34 24.84 -8.00
CA PHE A 35 -2.58 24.02 -7.07
C PHE A 35 -1.58 23.16 -7.83
N ILE A 36 -0.28 23.36 -7.60
CA ILE A 36 0.75 22.41 -8.06
C ILE A 36 0.99 21.36 -6.98
N ALA A 37 0.95 20.09 -7.36
CA ALA A 37 1.09 18.96 -6.45
C ALA A 37 2.38 18.19 -6.73
N CYS A 38 3.34 18.19 -5.82
CA CYS A 38 4.61 17.47 -6.01
C CYS A 38 5.34 17.12 -4.70
N ARG A 39 6.44 16.37 -4.81
CA ARG A 39 7.18 15.84 -3.64
C ARG A 39 8.09 16.85 -2.96
N SER A 40 8.73 17.73 -3.74
CA SER A 40 9.85 18.55 -3.25
C SER A 40 9.39 19.97 -2.99
N ILE A 41 9.29 20.34 -1.70
CA ILE A 41 8.91 21.68 -1.25
C ILE A 41 9.84 22.73 -1.89
N SER A 42 11.16 22.52 -1.84
CA SER A 42 12.14 23.48 -2.38
C SER A 42 12.01 23.72 -3.89
N LYS A 43 11.73 22.67 -4.69
CA LYS A 43 11.44 22.82 -6.12
C LYS A 43 10.06 23.44 -6.37
N ALA A 44 9.09 23.12 -5.51
CA ALA A 44 7.74 23.66 -5.62
C ALA A 44 7.71 25.16 -5.37
N THR A 45 8.38 25.67 -4.33
CA THR A 45 8.43 27.11 -4.02
C THR A 45 8.95 27.90 -5.22
N LYS A 46 10.08 27.47 -5.80
CA LYS A 46 10.64 28.10 -7.01
C LYS A 46 9.67 28.07 -8.19
N ALA A 47 8.94 26.96 -8.36
CA ALA A 47 7.95 26.82 -9.42
C ALA A 47 6.75 27.74 -9.19
N VAL A 48 6.23 27.85 -7.95
CA VAL A 48 5.14 28.77 -7.61
C VAL A 48 5.53 30.21 -7.93
N ASP A 49 6.72 30.64 -7.50
CA ASP A 49 7.22 32.00 -7.77
C ASP A 49 7.34 32.26 -9.27
N TYR A 50 7.91 31.31 -10.01
CA TYR A 50 8.01 31.38 -11.46
C TYR A 50 6.63 31.48 -12.14
N ILE A 51 5.68 30.63 -11.75
CA ILE A 51 4.32 30.65 -12.33
C ILE A 51 3.66 32.01 -12.05
N ARG A 52 3.73 32.51 -10.81
CA ARG A 52 3.15 33.81 -10.43
C ARG A 52 3.78 34.95 -11.22
N GLN A 53 5.11 34.97 -11.35
CA GLN A 53 5.83 35.99 -12.12
C GLN A 53 5.44 35.98 -13.60
N ILE A 54 5.39 34.80 -14.23
CA ILE A 54 5.13 34.67 -15.66
C ILE A 54 3.65 34.85 -16.03
N SER A 55 2.74 34.52 -15.12
CA SER A 55 1.30 34.64 -15.35
C SER A 55 0.69 35.96 -14.87
N GLY A 56 1.35 36.65 -13.93
CA GLY A 56 0.77 37.78 -13.20
C GLY A 56 -0.33 37.39 -12.20
N ASN A 57 -0.64 36.10 -12.06
CA ASN A 57 -1.69 35.59 -11.21
C ASN A 57 -1.10 35.13 -9.86
N LYS A 58 -1.59 35.71 -8.75
CA LYS A 58 -1.12 35.40 -7.40
C LYS A 58 -1.71 34.10 -6.83
N ASN A 59 -2.83 33.62 -7.38
CA ASN A 59 -3.57 32.45 -6.91
C ASN A 59 -2.93 31.15 -7.41
N VAL A 60 -1.69 30.91 -6.97
CA VAL A 60 -0.92 29.71 -7.25
C VAL A 60 -0.43 29.16 -5.92
N GLU A 61 -0.73 27.91 -5.62
CA GLU A 61 -0.41 27.27 -4.34
C GLU A 61 0.28 25.94 -4.55
N PHE A 62 1.04 25.51 -3.55
CA PHE A 62 1.68 24.21 -3.52
C PHE A 62 1.02 23.33 -2.46
N LEU A 63 0.79 22.07 -2.80
CA LEU A 63 0.42 21.03 -1.85
C LEU A 63 1.37 19.81 -2.01
N PRO A 64 1.87 19.24 -0.90
CA PRO A 64 2.78 18.09 -0.95
C PRO A 64 2.05 16.84 -1.45
N LEU A 65 2.62 16.18 -2.45
CA LEU A 65 2.09 14.94 -3.02
C LEU A 65 3.20 14.01 -3.48
N ASN A 66 3.24 12.80 -2.91
CA ASN A 66 4.02 11.68 -3.39
C ASN A 66 3.10 10.56 -3.89
N LEU A 67 2.97 10.43 -5.21
CA LEU A 67 2.15 9.38 -5.83
C LEU A 67 2.67 7.95 -5.62
N ALA A 68 3.90 7.77 -5.13
CA ALA A 68 4.45 6.48 -4.71
C ALA A 68 4.10 6.11 -3.25
N SER A 69 3.14 6.82 -2.65
CA SER A 69 2.62 6.61 -1.30
C SER A 69 1.12 6.93 -1.30
N LEU A 70 0.29 5.91 -1.11
CA LEU A 70 -1.17 6.05 -1.08
C LEU A 70 -1.64 6.83 0.16
N ASP A 71 -0.86 6.81 1.25
CA ASP A 71 -1.09 7.68 2.41
C ASP A 71 -0.81 9.15 2.09
N SER A 72 0.27 9.43 1.36
CA SER A 72 0.54 10.79 0.88
C SER A 72 -0.56 11.31 -0.05
N VAL A 73 -1.17 10.44 -0.87
CA VAL A 73 -2.32 10.80 -1.71
C VAL A 73 -3.53 11.17 -0.86
N ARG A 74 -3.84 10.40 0.19
CA ARG A 74 -4.93 10.74 1.13
C ARG A 74 -4.70 12.06 1.84
N GLN A 75 -3.50 12.25 2.40
CA GLN A 75 -3.13 13.49 3.07
C GLN A 75 -3.23 14.70 2.13
N PHE A 76 -2.81 14.54 0.85
CA PHE A 76 -3.00 15.58 -0.16
C PHE A 76 -4.48 15.92 -0.37
N VAL A 77 -5.35 14.91 -0.50
CA VAL A 77 -6.78 15.11 -0.69
C VAL A 77 -7.39 15.81 0.53
N ASP A 78 -7.06 15.39 1.75
CA ASP A 78 -7.53 16.04 2.98
C ASP A 78 -7.08 17.51 3.04
N LEU A 79 -5.81 17.78 2.73
CA LEU A 79 -5.29 19.15 2.65
C LEU A 79 -6.01 20.00 1.60
N PHE A 80 -6.39 19.43 0.45
CA PHE A 80 -7.15 20.15 -0.55
C PHE A 80 -8.61 20.38 -0.11
N ILE A 81 -9.29 19.34 0.37
CA ILE A 81 -10.70 19.41 0.80
C ILE A 81 -10.89 20.40 1.95
N THR A 82 -9.94 20.48 2.89
CA THR A 82 -9.95 21.49 3.98
C THR A 82 -9.91 22.93 3.49
N ARG A 83 -9.50 23.20 2.23
CA ARG A 83 -9.61 24.55 1.64
C ARG A 83 -11.04 24.95 1.30
N GLN A 84 -11.97 23.99 1.25
CA GLN A 84 -13.38 24.22 0.93
C GLN A 84 -13.61 24.89 -0.44
N LEU A 85 -12.63 24.78 -1.35
CA LEU A 85 -12.71 25.30 -2.71
C LEU A 85 -13.35 24.29 -3.67
N PRO A 86 -14.04 24.69 -4.75
CA PRO A 86 -14.43 23.78 -5.83
C PRO A 86 -13.19 23.16 -6.53
N LEU A 87 -13.39 22.14 -7.37
CA LEU A 87 -12.34 21.58 -8.22
C LEU A 87 -12.87 21.40 -9.64
N HIS A 88 -12.40 22.23 -10.57
CA HIS A 88 -12.90 22.25 -11.95
C HIS A 88 -11.98 21.48 -12.91
N ILE A 89 -10.66 21.48 -12.66
CA ILE A 89 -9.70 20.85 -13.56
C ILE A 89 -8.71 20.00 -12.75
N LEU A 90 -8.65 18.71 -13.04
CA LEU A 90 -7.64 17.79 -12.51
C LEU A 90 -6.72 17.33 -13.63
N VAL A 91 -5.44 17.72 -13.58
CA VAL A 91 -4.41 17.28 -14.52
C VAL A 91 -3.51 16.24 -13.85
N ASN A 92 -3.72 14.98 -14.22
CA ASN A 92 -2.88 13.84 -13.85
C ASN A 92 -1.65 13.79 -14.77
N ASN A 93 -0.67 14.66 -14.50
CA ASN A 93 0.52 14.85 -15.33
C ASN A 93 1.77 14.12 -14.81
N ALA A 94 1.94 14.00 -13.50
CA ALA A 94 3.18 13.50 -12.90
C ALA A 94 3.54 12.09 -13.40
N GLY A 95 4.82 11.85 -13.66
CA GLY A 95 5.27 10.52 -14.04
C GLY A 95 6.75 10.34 -13.85
N ILE A 96 7.15 9.10 -13.64
CA ILE A 96 8.53 8.65 -13.61
C ILE A 96 8.77 7.62 -14.70
N PHE A 97 10.02 7.54 -15.12
CA PHE A 97 10.52 6.58 -16.09
C PHE A 97 11.96 6.19 -15.68
N ASN A 98 12.38 4.98 -16.06
CA ASN A 98 13.71 4.45 -15.77
C ASN A 98 14.14 4.55 -14.29
N GLN A 99 13.20 4.30 -13.37
CA GLN A 99 13.48 4.16 -11.95
C GLN A 99 13.12 2.75 -11.52
N ARG A 100 13.87 2.21 -10.56
CA ARG A 100 13.67 0.85 -10.06
C ARG A 100 13.38 0.87 -8.57
N GLY A 101 12.40 0.09 -8.14
CA GLY A 101 12.06 -0.03 -6.73
C GLY A 101 10.65 -0.55 -6.54
N THR A 102 10.08 -0.19 -5.41
CA THR A 102 8.66 -0.37 -5.10
C THR A 102 8.10 0.93 -4.51
N THR A 103 6.78 1.10 -4.55
CA THR A 103 6.09 2.10 -3.71
C THR A 103 6.19 1.74 -2.23
N GLN A 104 5.70 2.61 -1.34
CA GLN A 104 5.62 2.30 0.10
C GLN A 104 4.76 1.06 0.37
N GLU A 105 3.77 0.84 -0.48
CA GLU A 105 2.83 -0.27 -0.50
C GLU A 105 3.34 -1.44 -1.35
N GLY A 106 4.64 -1.51 -1.67
CA GLY A 106 5.24 -2.68 -2.33
C GLY A 106 4.91 -2.88 -3.81
N PHE A 107 4.07 -2.05 -4.43
CA PHE A 107 3.80 -2.12 -5.87
C PHE A 107 5.02 -1.74 -6.69
N GLU A 108 5.08 -2.18 -7.94
CA GLU A 108 6.13 -1.77 -8.87
C GLU A 108 6.16 -0.23 -8.97
N LEU A 109 7.36 0.36 -8.82
CA LEU A 109 7.50 1.79 -8.60
C LEU A 109 6.95 2.65 -9.75
N ILE A 110 7.24 2.31 -11.01
CA ILE A 110 6.82 3.10 -12.17
C ILE A 110 5.30 3.03 -12.33
N TRP A 111 4.74 1.83 -12.37
CA TRP A 111 3.31 1.61 -12.51
C TRP A 111 2.54 2.18 -11.32
N GLY A 112 3.01 1.94 -10.09
CA GLY A 112 2.39 2.46 -8.87
C GLY A 112 2.34 3.99 -8.85
N THR A 113 3.43 4.65 -9.24
CA THR A 113 3.50 6.12 -9.30
C THR A 113 2.67 6.70 -10.44
N ASN A 114 2.81 6.15 -11.65
CA ASN A 114 2.22 6.74 -12.86
C ASN A 114 0.72 6.45 -12.98
N TYR A 115 0.28 5.31 -12.45
CA TYR A 115 -1.10 4.84 -12.55
C TYR A 115 -1.80 4.76 -11.19
N LEU A 116 -1.36 3.89 -10.27
CA LEU A 116 -2.16 3.59 -9.06
C LEU A 116 -2.34 4.81 -8.15
N GLY A 117 -1.30 5.62 -7.96
CA GLY A 117 -1.38 6.88 -7.23
C GLY A 117 -2.37 7.87 -7.86
N HIS A 118 -2.39 7.97 -9.19
CA HIS A 118 -3.34 8.83 -9.91
C HIS A 118 -4.76 8.28 -9.91
N PHE A 119 -4.92 6.95 -9.99
CA PHE A 119 -6.20 6.28 -9.82
C PHE A 119 -6.81 6.69 -8.47
N LEU A 120 -6.07 6.49 -7.38
CA LEU A 120 -6.54 6.83 -6.03
C LEU A 120 -6.85 8.32 -5.90
N LEU A 121 -5.94 9.19 -6.38
CA LEU A 121 -6.15 10.65 -6.35
C LEU A 121 -7.45 11.04 -7.05
N THR A 122 -7.67 10.51 -8.25
CA THR A 122 -8.86 10.79 -9.07
C THR A 122 -10.12 10.24 -8.41
N TYR A 123 -10.06 9.02 -7.88
CA TYR A 123 -11.16 8.37 -7.20
C TYR A 123 -11.62 9.16 -5.96
N LEU A 124 -10.69 9.60 -5.11
CA LEU A 124 -11.01 10.36 -3.90
C LEU A 124 -11.54 11.78 -4.19
N LEU A 125 -11.16 12.37 -5.33
CA LEU A 125 -11.64 13.70 -5.76
C LEU A 125 -12.89 13.64 -6.63
N LEU A 126 -13.42 12.45 -6.94
CA LEU A 126 -14.50 12.27 -7.91
C LEU A 126 -15.79 13.00 -7.53
N GLU A 127 -16.22 12.89 -6.28
CA GLU A 127 -17.42 13.59 -5.78
C GLU A 127 -17.21 15.11 -5.75
N LYS A 128 -15.98 15.55 -5.51
CA LYS A 128 -15.63 16.98 -5.55
C LYS A 128 -15.69 17.54 -6.96
N LEU A 129 -15.21 16.79 -7.95
CA LEU A 129 -15.32 17.13 -9.38
C LEU A 129 -16.79 17.17 -9.84
N LYS A 130 -17.62 16.19 -9.43
CA LYS A 130 -19.06 16.17 -9.74
C LYS A 130 -19.80 17.39 -9.15
N SER A 131 -19.55 17.70 -7.89
CA SER A 131 -20.17 18.87 -7.22
C SER A 131 -19.66 20.22 -7.74
N SER A 132 -18.53 20.23 -8.44
CA SER A 132 -17.95 21.43 -9.07
C SER A 132 -18.18 21.48 -10.59
N ALA A 133 -19.07 20.64 -11.12
CA ALA A 133 -19.31 20.57 -12.56
C ALA A 133 -19.77 21.94 -13.12
N PHE A 134 -19.37 22.35 -14.32
CA PHE A 134 -18.61 21.60 -15.32
C PHE A 134 -17.14 21.39 -14.94
N SER A 135 -16.68 20.14 -14.97
CA SER A 135 -15.32 19.77 -14.55
C SER A 135 -14.62 18.87 -15.57
N ARG A 136 -13.29 18.87 -15.57
CA ARG A 136 -12.44 18.16 -16.55
C ARG A 136 -11.32 17.41 -15.87
N ILE A 137 -11.13 16.16 -16.27
CA ILE A 137 -10.01 15.31 -15.86
C ILE A 137 -9.13 15.05 -17.08
N ILE A 138 -7.84 15.34 -16.97
CA ILE A 138 -6.88 15.17 -18.06
C ILE A 138 -5.80 14.17 -17.62
N MET A 139 -5.68 13.07 -18.37
CA MET A 139 -4.68 12.03 -18.16
C MET A 139 -3.49 12.22 -19.11
N VAL A 140 -2.30 12.56 -18.60
CA VAL A 140 -1.11 12.68 -19.44
C VAL A 140 -0.47 11.29 -19.64
N ALA A 141 -0.81 10.68 -20.78
CA ALA A 141 -0.38 9.35 -21.18
C ALA A 141 0.93 9.40 -22.01
N SER A 142 1.08 8.48 -22.97
CA SER A 142 2.17 8.43 -23.95
C SER A 142 1.70 7.65 -25.17
N ASP A 143 2.25 7.92 -26.35
CA ASP A 143 2.22 7.02 -27.51
C ASP A 143 2.66 5.57 -27.17
N LEU A 144 3.59 5.38 -26.22
CA LEU A 144 3.96 4.05 -25.72
C LEU A 144 2.79 3.28 -25.10
N ALA A 145 1.70 3.94 -24.69
CA ALA A 145 0.47 3.29 -24.25
C ALA A 145 -0.19 2.44 -25.35
N LEU A 146 0.14 2.69 -26.61
CA LEU A 146 -0.42 1.98 -27.77
C LEU A 146 0.24 0.62 -28.02
N LYS A 147 1.38 0.34 -27.37
CA LYS A 147 2.20 -0.86 -27.61
C LYS A 147 1.79 -2.12 -26.85
N PRO A 148 1.40 -2.07 -25.56
CA PRO A 148 1.13 -3.28 -24.79
C PRO A 148 -0.09 -4.03 -25.34
N LYS A 149 -0.03 -5.36 -25.31
CA LYS A 149 -1.14 -6.26 -25.72
C LYS A 149 -1.81 -6.98 -24.54
N THR A 150 -1.28 -6.81 -23.33
CA THR A 150 -1.79 -7.40 -22.10
C THR A 150 -1.30 -6.59 -20.89
N ILE A 151 -1.90 -6.84 -19.73
CA ILE A 151 -1.43 -6.32 -18.44
C ILE A 151 -0.74 -7.46 -17.67
N PRO A 152 0.58 -7.39 -17.44
CA PRO A 152 1.30 -8.41 -16.67
C PRO A 152 1.05 -8.23 -15.16
N TRP A 153 -0.13 -8.65 -14.70
CA TRP A 153 -0.64 -8.43 -13.34
C TRP A 153 0.36 -8.80 -12.22
N ASN A 154 1.08 -9.90 -12.41
CA ASN A 154 2.07 -10.43 -11.47
C ASN A 154 3.32 -9.55 -11.34
N LEU A 155 3.64 -8.73 -12.35
CA LEU A 155 4.77 -7.81 -12.31
C LEU A 155 4.43 -6.52 -11.57
N LEU A 156 3.15 -6.14 -11.50
CA LEU A 156 2.69 -4.89 -10.87
C LEU A 156 2.82 -4.91 -9.33
N VAL A 157 2.89 -6.10 -8.74
CA VAL A 157 3.03 -6.36 -7.29
C VAL A 157 4.43 -6.85 -6.94
N LYS A 158 5.45 -6.43 -7.69
CA LYS A 158 6.85 -6.82 -7.50
C LYS A 158 7.78 -5.63 -7.70
N LYS A 159 9.03 -5.77 -7.24
CA LYS A 159 10.10 -4.81 -7.53
C LYS A 159 10.35 -4.69 -9.04
N THR A 160 10.65 -3.48 -9.52
CA THR A 160 10.91 -3.21 -10.94
C THR A 160 11.96 -4.17 -11.53
N PRO A 161 11.60 -4.99 -12.54
CA PRO A 161 12.53 -5.83 -13.29
C PRO A 161 13.51 -4.99 -14.12
N LEU A 162 14.43 -5.65 -14.83
CA LEU A 162 15.36 -4.96 -15.72
C LEU A 162 14.63 -4.30 -16.91
N ASN A 163 13.57 -4.94 -17.42
CA ASN A 163 12.74 -4.41 -18.50
C ASN A 163 11.71 -3.36 -18.01
N PHE A 164 12.18 -2.19 -17.58
CA PHE A 164 11.31 -1.12 -17.06
C PHE A 164 10.43 -0.46 -18.14
N LEU A 165 10.82 -0.55 -19.43
CA LEU A 165 10.10 0.09 -20.54
C LEU A 165 8.72 -0.51 -20.77
N GLU A 166 8.61 -1.83 -20.62
CA GLU A 166 7.33 -2.53 -20.67
C GLU A 166 6.37 -2.01 -19.59
N LEU A 167 6.83 -1.91 -18.35
CA LEU A 167 6.01 -1.43 -17.23
C LEU A 167 5.63 0.04 -17.35
N TYR A 168 6.53 0.87 -17.89
CA TYR A 168 6.17 2.25 -18.24
C TYR A 168 5.04 2.28 -19.27
N SER A 169 5.17 1.50 -20.36
CA SER A 169 4.16 1.42 -21.41
C SER A 169 2.82 0.89 -20.87
N VAL A 170 2.85 -0.13 -20.01
CA VAL A 170 1.68 -0.66 -19.30
C VAL A 170 1.06 0.40 -18.37
N SER A 171 1.86 1.18 -17.63
CA SER A 171 1.35 2.26 -16.77
C SER A 171 0.58 3.30 -17.58
N LYS A 172 1.05 3.62 -18.80
CA LYS A 172 0.40 4.57 -19.69
C LYS A 172 -0.84 3.96 -20.37
N LEU A 173 -0.84 2.66 -20.71
CA LEU A 173 -2.05 1.95 -21.14
C LEU A 173 -3.13 1.95 -20.03
N CYS A 174 -2.76 1.71 -18.78
CA CYS A 174 -3.69 1.75 -17.66
C CYS A 174 -4.35 3.13 -17.49
N LEU A 175 -3.67 4.23 -17.82
CA LEU A 175 -4.29 5.56 -17.87
C LEU A 175 -5.33 5.69 -18.99
N LEU A 176 -5.12 5.06 -20.15
CA LEU A 176 -6.12 5.03 -21.24
C LEU A 176 -7.35 4.21 -20.84
N LEU A 177 -7.15 3.03 -20.24
CA LEU A 177 -8.24 2.21 -19.67
C LEU A 177 -9.02 2.97 -18.58
N LEU A 178 -8.33 3.72 -17.72
CA LEU A 178 -8.98 4.55 -16.71
C LEU A 178 -9.76 5.71 -17.34
N THR A 179 -9.24 6.29 -18.42
CA THR A 179 -9.93 7.35 -19.18
C THR A 179 -11.25 6.84 -19.75
N THR A 180 -11.25 5.67 -20.40
CA THR A 180 -12.45 5.08 -20.99
C THR A 180 -13.45 4.64 -19.93
N GLU A 181 -13.00 4.02 -18.84
CA GLU A 181 -13.89 3.59 -17.75
C GLU A 181 -14.49 4.77 -16.98
N LEU A 182 -13.71 5.81 -16.66
CA LEU A 182 -14.25 7.02 -16.02
C LEU A 182 -15.21 7.76 -16.94
N ALA A 183 -14.91 7.86 -18.24
CA ALA A 183 -15.83 8.49 -19.20
C ALA A 183 -17.20 7.79 -19.20
N ARG A 184 -17.22 6.46 -19.12
CA ARG A 184 -18.44 5.66 -18.99
C ARG A 184 -19.14 5.87 -17.65
N GLN A 185 -18.39 5.88 -16.54
CA GLN A 185 -18.98 6.06 -15.20
C GLN A 185 -19.49 7.48 -14.92
N LEU A 186 -18.93 8.48 -15.61
CA LEU A 186 -19.25 9.91 -15.43
C LEU A 186 -20.24 10.44 -16.48
N GLU A 187 -20.83 9.56 -17.28
CA GLU A 187 -21.91 9.93 -18.19
C GLU A 187 -23.03 10.66 -17.41
N ASN A 188 -23.56 11.74 -17.99
CA ASN A 188 -24.58 12.61 -17.38
C ASN A 188 -24.17 13.35 -16.08
N THR A 189 -22.88 13.38 -15.71
CA THR A 189 -22.40 14.13 -14.53
C THR A 189 -21.82 15.51 -14.85
N ASN A 190 -21.76 15.89 -16.14
CA ASN A 190 -21.07 17.10 -16.62
C ASN A 190 -19.57 17.15 -16.27
N VAL A 191 -18.97 15.99 -16.00
CA VAL A 191 -17.52 15.81 -15.84
C VAL A 191 -16.96 15.06 -17.06
N THR A 192 -15.99 15.65 -17.76
CA THR A 192 -15.33 15.00 -18.90
C THR A 192 -13.96 14.46 -18.52
N VAL A 193 -13.54 13.36 -19.17
CA VAL A 193 -12.24 12.73 -18.94
C VAL A 193 -11.59 12.45 -20.28
N ASN A 194 -10.40 13.00 -20.53
CA ASN A 194 -9.67 12.75 -21.77
C ASN A 194 -8.18 12.51 -21.48
N ALA A 195 -7.53 11.75 -22.35
CA ALA A 195 -6.10 11.50 -22.31
C ALA A 195 -5.35 12.33 -23.36
N VAL A 196 -4.09 12.64 -23.08
CA VAL A 196 -3.21 13.34 -24.02
C VAL A 196 -1.83 12.71 -24.05
N HIS A 197 -1.19 12.71 -25.22
CA HIS A 197 0.23 12.49 -25.37
C HIS A 197 0.91 13.82 -25.68
N PRO A 198 1.86 14.29 -24.84
CA PRO A 198 2.49 15.59 -25.03
C PRO A 198 3.59 15.59 -26.10
N GLY A 199 3.80 14.50 -26.85
CA GLY A 199 4.94 14.37 -27.76
C GLY A 199 6.22 13.90 -27.05
N PHE A 200 7.31 13.77 -27.82
CA PHE A 200 8.65 13.51 -27.28
C PHE A 200 9.23 14.81 -26.73
N VAL A 201 8.94 15.11 -25.46
CA VAL A 201 9.35 16.36 -24.81
C VAL A 201 10.77 16.28 -24.25
N GLN A 202 11.54 17.35 -24.40
CA GLN A 202 12.80 17.56 -23.69
C GLN A 202 12.53 17.60 -22.18
N SER A 203 12.70 16.46 -21.51
CA SER A 203 12.38 16.31 -20.09
C SER A 203 13.60 15.82 -19.31
N ASN A 204 13.70 16.19 -18.04
CA ASN A 204 14.80 15.74 -17.16
C ASN A 204 14.62 14.30 -16.66
N ILE A 205 13.82 13.47 -17.34
CA ILE A 205 13.36 12.18 -16.82
C ILE A 205 14.45 11.08 -17.01
N THR A 206 15.48 11.28 -17.85
CA THR A 206 16.65 10.36 -17.91
C THR A 206 18.01 11.06 -18.05
N ILE A 207 19.07 10.28 -17.81
CA ILE A 207 20.48 10.63 -18.09
C ILE A 207 20.70 10.86 -19.60
N TRP A 208 20.11 10.02 -20.46
CA TRP A 208 20.14 10.19 -21.93
C TRP A 208 19.34 11.43 -22.40
N HIS A 209 18.31 11.84 -21.66
CA HIS A 209 17.54 13.05 -21.94
C HIS A 209 18.19 14.35 -21.42
N SER A 210 19.11 14.25 -20.47
CA SER A 210 19.97 15.39 -20.11
C SER A 210 20.91 15.73 -21.28
N LEU A 211 21.37 14.71 -22.00
CA LEU A 211 22.06 14.85 -23.28
C LEU A 211 21.11 15.32 -24.39
N SER A 212 19.86 14.83 -24.44
CA SER A 212 18.87 15.28 -25.42
C SER A 212 18.50 16.77 -25.26
N LYS A 213 18.48 17.28 -24.02
CA LYS A 213 18.33 18.71 -23.72
C LYS A 213 19.54 19.53 -24.17
N TYR A 214 20.75 18.99 -24.03
CA TYR A 214 21.98 19.59 -24.55
C TYR A 214 22.04 19.57 -26.08
N LEU A 215 21.49 18.53 -26.72
CA LEU A 215 21.47 18.32 -28.18
C LEU A 215 20.21 18.88 -28.88
N GLY A 216 19.25 19.46 -28.14
CA GLY A 216 18.00 20.00 -28.70
C GLY A 216 17.01 18.95 -29.25
N LEU A 217 17.14 17.67 -28.88
CA LEU A 217 16.28 16.59 -29.38
C LEU A 217 14.97 16.50 -28.59
N GLY A 218 13.85 16.69 -29.29
CA GLY A 218 12.48 16.71 -28.74
C GLY A 218 11.85 18.09 -28.71
N ILE A 219 10.55 18.16 -28.44
CA ILE A 219 9.83 19.44 -28.36
C ILE A 219 10.03 20.10 -27.00
N SER A 220 9.88 21.43 -26.94
CA SER A 220 10.01 22.16 -25.68
C SER A 220 8.86 21.82 -24.72
N PRO A 221 9.06 21.93 -23.39
CA PRO A 221 8.00 21.75 -22.41
C PRO A 221 6.75 22.62 -22.66
N GLU A 222 6.94 23.82 -23.20
CA GLU A 222 5.86 24.73 -23.59
C GLU A 222 5.01 24.11 -24.70
N LYS A 223 5.65 23.60 -25.76
CA LYS A 223 4.95 22.89 -26.83
C LYS A 223 4.27 21.61 -26.32
N GLY A 224 4.91 20.90 -25.39
CA GLY A 224 4.34 19.70 -24.78
C GLY A 224 3.10 19.96 -23.91
N ALA A 225 2.96 21.16 -23.35
CA ALA A 225 1.78 21.53 -22.58
C ALA A 225 0.55 21.85 -23.44
N ASN A 226 0.73 22.09 -24.75
CA ASN A 226 -0.35 22.56 -25.64
C ASN A 226 -1.55 21.62 -25.67
N SER A 227 -1.34 20.30 -25.82
CA SER A 227 -2.45 19.34 -25.87
C SER A 227 -3.17 19.22 -24.54
N THR A 228 -2.43 19.31 -23.43
CA THR A 228 -3.01 19.33 -22.08
C THR A 228 -3.88 20.58 -21.88
N LEU A 229 -3.36 21.76 -22.28
CA LEU A 229 -4.09 23.02 -22.21
C LEU A 229 -5.29 23.03 -23.15
N PHE A 230 -5.18 22.46 -24.35
CA PHE A 230 -6.31 22.31 -25.26
C PHE A 230 -7.44 21.49 -24.62
N CYS A 231 -7.13 20.33 -24.03
CA CYS A 231 -8.12 19.54 -23.30
C CYS A 231 -8.71 20.26 -22.08
N ALA A 232 -7.90 21.02 -21.37
CA ALA A 232 -8.34 21.76 -20.19
C ALA A 232 -9.20 23.00 -20.54
N GLN A 233 -8.94 23.67 -21.66
CA GLN A 233 -9.44 25.02 -21.93
C GLN A 233 -10.42 25.10 -23.12
N SER A 234 -10.39 24.16 -24.06
CA SER A 234 -11.16 24.25 -25.29
C SER A 234 -12.66 24.03 -25.07
N SER A 235 -13.49 24.96 -25.56
CA SER A 235 -14.94 24.83 -25.57
C SER A 235 -15.41 23.67 -26.47
N GLN A 236 -14.64 23.31 -27.50
CA GLN A 236 -14.94 22.20 -28.40
C GLN A 236 -14.99 20.85 -27.67
N LEU A 237 -14.27 20.74 -26.55
CA LEU A 237 -14.19 19.52 -25.74
C LEU A 237 -15.13 19.54 -24.53
N LYS A 238 -16.05 20.51 -24.43
CA LYS A 238 -16.95 20.65 -23.26
C LYS A 238 -17.76 19.38 -22.96
N ASN A 239 -18.21 18.68 -24.01
CA ASN A 239 -19.00 17.45 -23.91
C ASN A 239 -18.28 16.22 -24.50
N ILE A 240 -16.98 16.34 -24.77
CA ILE A 240 -16.18 15.24 -25.33
C ILE A 240 -15.44 14.54 -24.20
N SER A 241 -15.63 13.22 -24.09
CA SER A 241 -15.06 12.38 -23.04
C SER A 241 -14.59 11.05 -23.62
N GLY A 242 -13.64 10.40 -22.96
CA GLY A 242 -13.09 9.10 -23.34
C GLY A 242 -12.10 9.13 -24.51
N LYS A 243 -11.64 10.32 -24.94
CA LYS A 243 -10.77 10.48 -26.11
C LYS A 243 -9.30 10.57 -25.74
N PHE A 244 -8.44 10.31 -26.73
CA PHE A 244 -6.98 10.41 -26.61
C PHE A 244 -6.46 11.35 -27.70
N PHE A 245 -5.65 12.35 -27.35
CA PHE A 245 -5.14 13.35 -28.29
C PHE A 245 -3.62 13.38 -28.37
N ASP A 246 -3.09 13.70 -29.55
CA ASP A 246 -1.66 13.91 -29.78
C ASP A 246 -1.21 15.34 -29.42
N SER A 247 0.08 15.64 -29.64
CA SER A 247 0.66 16.97 -29.39
C SER A 247 0.15 18.07 -30.33
N GLN A 248 -0.57 17.70 -31.40
CA GLN A 248 -1.19 18.59 -32.40
C GLN A 248 -2.71 18.68 -32.21
N ASN A 249 -3.22 18.19 -31.07
CA ASN A 249 -4.64 18.17 -30.71
C ASN A 249 -5.50 17.28 -31.64
N GLN A 250 -4.89 16.35 -32.37
CA GLN A 250 -5.60 15.37 -33.20
C GLN A 250 -5.99 14.16 -32.36
N GLU A 251 -7.20 13.64 -32.56
CA GLU A 251 -7.65 12.42 -31.90
C GLU A 251 -6.82 11.22 -32.41
N ILE A 252 -6.28 10.45 -31.47
CA ILE A 252 -5.60 9.18 -31.72
C ILE A 252 -6.63 8.07 -31.45
N THR A 253 -6.80 7.18 -32.43
CA THR A 253 -7.59 5.97 -32.26
C THR A 253 -6.99 5.09 -31.16
N LEU A 254 -7.78 4.80 -30.14
CA LEU A 254 -7.38 3.90 -29.06
C LEU A 254 -7.16 2.47 -29.57
N PRO A 255 -6.14 1.75 -29.06
CA PRO A 255 -5.94 0.35 -29.41
C PRO A 255 -7.07 -0.49 -28.80
N LYS A 256 -7.41 -1.62 -29.43
CA LYS A 256 -8.51 -2.50 -28.99
C LYS A 256 -8.47 -2.84 -27.49
N ILE A 257 -7.26 -3.07 -26.95
CA ILE A 257 -7.06 -3.35 -25.53
C ILE A 257 -7.47 -2.18 -24.62
N ALA A 258 -7.28 -0.92 -25.02
CA ALA A 258 -7.66 0.25 -24.21
C ALA A 258 -9.16 0.55 -24.23
N THR A 259 -9.90 -0.06 -25.17
CA THR A 259 -11.37 0.00 -25.28
C THR A 259 -12.05 -1.27 -24.78
N ASP A 260 -11.31 -2.24 -24.24
CA ASP A 260 -11.87 -3.46 -23.67
C ASP A 260 -12.55 -3.17 -22.32
N ILE A 261 -13.89 -3.23 -22.32
CA ILE A 261 -14.73 -2.95 -21.16
C ILE A 261 -14.47 -3.93 -20.01
N HIS A 262 -14.23 -5.20 -20.31
CA HIS A 262 -13.99 -6.21 -19.28
C HIS A 262 -12.65 -5.99 -18.61
N LEU A 263 -11.61 -5.70 -19.41
CA LEU A 263 -10.28 -5.37 -18.88
C LEU A 263 -10.30 -4.08 -18.07
N ALA A 264 -11.02 -3.05 -18.53
CA ALA A 264 -11.13 -1.78 -17.82
C ALA A 264 -11.83 -1.93 -16.46
N LYS A 265 -12.93 -2.69 -16.41
CA LYS A 265 -13.61 -3.05 -15.14
C LYS A 265 -12.72 -3.88 -14.21
N GLN A 266 -12.02 -4.89 -14.75
CA GLN A 266 -11.10 -5.70 -13.96
C GLN A 266 -9.98 -4.84 -13.36
N LEU A 267 -9.42 -3.92 -14.16
CA LEU A 267 -8.40 -2.98 -13.70
C LEU A 267 -8.97 -2.03 -12.63
N TRP A 268 -10.18 -1.52 -12.81
CA TRP A 268 -10.87 -0.67 -11.83
C TRP A 268 -11.07 -1.38 -10.49
N GLU A 269 -11.64 -2.58 -10.49
CA GLU A 269 -11.88 -3.38 -9.27
C GLU A 269 -10.57 -3.72 -8.55
N ARG A 270 -9.54 -4.14 -9.30
CA ARG A 270 -8.21 -4.37 -8.74
C ARG A 270 -7.60 -3.12 -8.18
N SER A 271 -7.83 -1.97 -8.80
CA SER A 271 -7.31 -0.69 -8.31
C SER A 271 -8.04 -0.22 -7.06
N LEU A 272 -9.36 -0.42 -6.96
CA LEU A 272 -10.10 -0.21 -5.71
C LEU A 272 -9.55 -1.10 -4.59
N LEU A 273 -9.33 -2.38 -4.87
CA LEU A 273 -8.74 -3.33 -3.93
C LEU A 273 -7.32 -2.89 -3.54
N TRP A 274 -6.41 -2.69 -4.50
CA TRP A 274 -5.02 -2.29 -4.26
C TRP A 274 -4.83 -0.91 -3.67
N SER A 275 -5.82 -0.05 -3.77
CA SER A 275 -5.79 1.26 -3.13
C SER A 275 -6.48 1.29 -1.78
N GLY A 276 -7.10 0.18 -1.34
CA GLY A 276 -7.86 0.13 -0.09
C GLY A 276 -9.17 0.91 -0.14
N CYS A 277 -9.70 1.17 -1.34
CA CYS A 277 -10.96 1.88 -1.61
C CYS A 277 -12.11 0.93 -1.95
N GLN A 278 -11.88 -0.38 -1.96
CA GLN A 278 -12.97 -1.34 -2.12
C GLN A 278 -13.90 -1.24 -0.90
N ASN A 279 -15.20 -1.05 -1.14
CA ASN A 279 -16.24 -1.17 -0.11
C ASN A 279 -16.47 -2.64 0.22
N THR A 280 -15.44 -3.35 0.70
CA THR A 280 -15.61 -4.64 1.37
C THR A 280 -16.09 -4.39 2.78
N LYS A 281 -17.37 -4.03 2.92
CA LYS A 281 -18.11 -4.49 4.10
C LYS A 281 -18.26 -6.01 3.93
N THR A 282 -17.19 -6.77 4.17
CA THR A 282 -17.30 -8.22 4.28
C THR A 282 -18.10 -8.50 5.54
N ASN A 283 -19.41 -8.71 5.34
CA ASN A 283 -20.30 -9.27 6.35
C ASN A 283 -20.06 -10.78 6.54
N GLU A 284 -19.12 -11.36 5.79
CA GLU A 284 -18.65 -12.73 5.96
C GLU A 284 -18.06 -12.88 7.36
N THR A 285 -18.85 -13.46 8.24
CA THR A 285 -18.42 -13.88 9.58
C THR A 285 -18.26 -15.39 9.51
N ILE A 286 -17.02 -15.86 9.58
CA ILE A 286 -16.72 -17.29 9.63
C ILE A 286 -16.69 -17.68 11.11
N ASN A 287 -17.54 -18.63 11.51
CA ASN A 287 -17.42 -19.23 12.84
C ASN A 287 -16.29 -20.26 12.81
N TYR A 288 -15.15 -19.91 13.43
CA TYR A 288 -13.96 -20.74 13.44
C TYR A 288 -14.07 -21.93 14.40
N ASP A 289 -15.02 -21.91 15.34
CA ASP A 289 -15.27 -23.03 16.28
C ASP A 289 -15.72 -24.31 15.55
N ASN A 290 -16.13 -24.20 14.28
CA ASN A 290 -16.46 -25.34 13.42
C ASN A 290 -15.23 -26.10 12.90
N PHE A 291 -14.01 -25.59 13.11
CA PHE A 291 -12.78 -26.19 12.60
C PHE A 291 -11.88 -26.68 13.74
N SER A 292 -11.24 -27.83 13.53
CA SER A 292 -10.28 -28.35 14.52
C SER A 292 -9.03 -27.48 14.58
N GLY A 293 -8.65 -27.09 15.81
CA GLY A 293 -7.38 -26.43 16.08
C GLY A 293 -7.39 -24.91 15.95
N ILE A 294 -8.54 -24.29 15.68
CA ILE A 294 -8.78 -22.83 15.68
C ILE A 294 -10.15 -22.53 16.30
N SER A 295 -10.32 -21.34 16.88
CA SER A 295 -11.55 -20.90 17.55
C SER A 295 -11.72 -19.38 17.49
N GLY A 296 -12.97 -18.90 17.61
CA GLY A 296 -13.36 -17.50 17.45
C GLY A 296 -14.21 -17.20 16.20
N PRO A 297 -14.32 -15.94 15.74
CA PRO A 297 -13.62 -14.76 16.22
C PRO A 297 -14.17 -14.26 17.56
N TYR A 298 -13.27 -14.00 18.49
CA TYR A 298 -13.57 -13.30 19.74
C TYR A 298 -13.30 -11.81 19.58
N THR A 299 -13.79 -11.00 20.52
CA THR A 299 -13.60 -9.54 20.50
C THR A 299 -13.03 -9.10 21.84
N LEU A 300 -11.99 -8.27 21.81
CA LEU A 300 -11.42 -7.64 22.99
C LEU A 300 -12.47 -6.76 23.71
N LYS A 301 -12.19 -6.38 24.96
CA LYS A 301 -12.98 -5.37 25.67
C LYS A 301 -12.70 -3.97 25.13
N LEU A 302 -11.48 -3.73 24.64
CA LEU A 302 -11.06 -2.47 24.02
C LEU A 302 -11.98 -2.07 22.86
N ASP A 303 -12.38 -0.79 22.84
CA ASP A 303 -13.24 -0.27 21.77
C ASP A 303 -12.45 0.09 20.49
N SER A 304 -13.17 0.47 19.43
CA SER A 304 -12.56 0.79 18.14
C SER A 304 -11.68 2.05 18.17
N GLN A 305 -11.96 3.01 19.04
CA GLN A 305 -11.13 4.21 19.20
C GLN A 305 -9.82 3.87 19.90
N GLU A 306 -9.88 3.07 20.96
CA GLU A 306 -8.70 2.60 21.69
C GLU A 306 -7.79 1.78 20.79
N ILE A 307 -8.35 0.81 20.04
CA ILE A 307 -7.59 0.03 19.07
C ILE A 307 -6.98 0.93 17.99
N GLY A 308 -7.73 1.91 17.48
CA GLY A 308 -7.22 2.88 16.51
C GLY A 308 -6.04 3.70 17.05
N GLN A 309 -6.09 4.14 18.32
CA GLN A 309 -5.01 4.89 18.96
C GLN A 309 -3.77 4.03 19.22
N ILE A 310 -3.96 2.79 19.68
CA ILE A 310 -2.87 1.81 19.85
C ILE A 310 -2.19 1.56 18.51
N THR A 311 -2.95 1.30 17.45
CA THR A 311 -2.43 1.07 16.09
C THR A 311 -1.60 2.25 15.59
N LYS A 312 -2.08 3.49 15.76
CA LYS A 312 -1.32 4.69 15.38
C LYS A 312 0.00 4.80 16.16
N THR A 313 -0.04 4.54 17.46
CA THR A 313 1.15 4.59 18.33
C THR A 313 2.16 3.53 17.93
N ILE A 314 1.70 2.33 17.58
CA ILE A 314 2.56 1.25 17.08
C ILE A 314 3.31 1.67 15.81
N PHE A 315 2.62 2.24 14.83
CA PHE A 315 3.25 2.69 13.59
C PHE A 315 4.20 3.87 13.79
N ALA A 316 3.84 4.83 14.64
CA ALA A 316 4.61 6.05 14.85
C ALA A 316 5.84 5.83 15.75
N GLU A 317 5.72 5.00 16.79
CA GLU A 317 6.70 4.97 17.87
C GLU A 317 7.38 3.61 18.09
N ILE A 318 6.68 2.50 17.83
CA ILE A 318 7.16 1.16 18.20
C ILE A 318 7.87 0.47 17.03
N LEU A 319 7.25 0.43 15.85
CA LEU A 319 7.83 -0.23 14.67
C LEU A 319 9.10 0.46 14.14
N PRO A 320 9.21 1.81 14.11
CA PRO A 320 10.41 2.48 13.60
C PRO A 320 11.65 2.28 14.47
N LYS A 321 11.46 2.00 15.77
CA LYS A 321 12.56 1.86 16.74
C LYS A 321 12.98 0.39 16.85
N PRO A 322 14.27 0.05 16.91
CA PRO A 322 14.69 -1.29 17.24
C PRO A 322 14.26 -1.63 18.68
N PRO A 323 13.98 -2.90 18.99
CA PRO A 323 13.67 -3.32 20.35
C PRO A 323 14.93 -3.17 21.20
N SER A 324 15.05 -2.05 21.94
CA SER A 324 16.38 -1.52 22.34
C SER A 324 16.61 -1.36 23.84
N LYS A 325 15.60 -1.55 24.69
CA LYS A 325 15.71 -1.27 26.14
C LYS A 325 16.76 -2.11 26.89
N LEU A 326 17.25 -3.21 26.32
CA LEU A 326 18.17 -4.17 26.98
C LEU A 326 19.37 -4.60 26.11
N LEU A 327 19.59 -3.90 24.99
CA LEU A 327 20.59 -4.26 23.96
C LEU A 327 22.05 -4.08 24.42
N PHE A 328 22.36 -2.90 24.95
CA PHE A 328 23.74 -2.49 25.25
C PHE A 328 24.35 -3.35 26.38
N LEU A 329 23.62 -3.51 27.48
CA LEU A 329 24.05 -4.31 28.63
C LEU A 329 24.24 -5.80 28.28
N ARG A 330 23.47 -6.32 27.32
CA ARG A 330 23.57 -7.72 26.89
C ARG A 330 24.64 -7.95 25.85
N LEU A 331 24.85 -7.02 24.91
CA LEU A 331 26.02 -7.06 24.01
C LEU A 331 27.30 -7.12 24.85
N LEU A 332 27.40 -6.26 25.88
CA LEU A 332 28.49 -6.29 26.85
C LEU A 332 28.59 -7.65 27.56
N LYS A 333 27.47 -8.21 28.03
CA LYS A 333 27.43 -9.53 28.68
C LYS A 333 27.85 -10.68 27.76
N PHE A 334 27.50 -10.65 26.46
CA PHE A 334 27.91 -11.68 25.49
C PHE A 334 29.39 -11.58 25.15
N LEU A 335 29.90 -10.36 24.99
CA LEU A 335 31.33 -10.10 24.81
C LEU A 335 32.12 -10.56 26.05
N LEU A 336 31.65 -10.24 27.26
CA LEU A 336 32.25 -10.68 28.52
C LEU A 336 32.22 -12.21 28.73
N LYS A 337 31.24 -12.91 28.14
CA LYS A 337 31.12 -14.37 28.17
C LYS A 337 31.76 -15.06 26.95
N PHE A 338 32.55 -14.35 26.14
CA PHE A 338 33.19 -14.85 24.91
C PHE A 338 32.21 -15.53 23.91
N LYS A 339 30.93 -15.15 23.92
CA LYS A 339 29.91 -15.68 22.99
C LYS A 339 29.82 -14.84 21.71
N PHE A 340 30.91 -14.80 20.93
CA PHE A 340 31.04 -13.92 19.75
C PHE A 340 30.02 -14.19 18.65
N GLY A 341 29.66 -15.47 18.40
CA GLY A 341 28.63 -15.80 17.40
C GLY A 341 27.25 -15.26 17.76
N SER A 342 26.87 -15.33 19.04
CA SER A 342 25.62 -14.73 19.54
C SER A 342 25.64 -13.20 19.49
N ALA A 343 26.80 -12.57 19.77
CA ALA A 343 26.97 -11.12 19.64
C ALA A 343 26.86 -10.66 18.17
N PHE A 344 27.44 -11.40 17.23
CA PHE A 344 27.32 -11.13 15.79
C PHE A 344 25.88 -11.29 15.29
N LEU A 345 25.19 -12.37 15.66
CA LEU A 345 23.79 -12.58 15.34
C LEU A 345 22.91 -11.45 15.89
N LEU A 346 23.17 -10.99 17.12
CA LEU A 346 22.48 -9.85 17.72
C LEU A 346 22.68 -8.57 16.89
N LEU A 347 23.90 -8.30 16.43
CA LEU A 347 24.20 -7.15 15.56
C LEU A 347 23.47 -7.24 14.20
N VAL A 348 23.43 -8.43 13.60
CA VAL A 348 22.69 -8.68 12.35
C VAL A 348 21.18 -8.49 12.54
N GLN A 349 20.63 -8.91 13.69
CA GLN A 349 19.21 -8.74 14.01
C GLN A 349 18.83 -7.28 14.24
N ILE A 350 19.69 -6.48 14.89
CA ILE A 350 19.49 -5.03 15.04
C ILE A 350 19.47 -4.32 13.69
N TRP A 351 20.33 -4.76 12.76
CA TRP A 351 20.46 -4.14 11.44
C TRP A 351 19.32 -4.50 10.48
N LYS A 352 18.69 -5.65 10.66
CA LYS A 352 17.61 -6.13 9.79
C LYS A 352 16.25 -5.73 10.35
N GLN A 353 15.59 -4.79 9.68
CA GLN A 353 14.23 -4.32 10.03
C GLN A 353 13.19 -5.45 10.13
N GLU A 354 13.40 -6.59 9.49
CA GLU A 354 12.54 -7.78 9.58
C GLU A 354 12.41 -8.31 11.03
N PHE A 355 13.40 -8.10 11.89
CA PHE A 355 13.36 -8.50 13.31
C PHE A 355 12.72 -7.46 14.23
N HIS A 356 12.30 -6.32 13.69
CA HIS A 356 11.48 -5.37 14.43
C HIS A 356 10.07 -5.93 14.73
N MET A 357 9.71 -7.09 14.20
CA MET A 357 8.44 -7.75 14.49
C MET A 357 8.41 -8.44 15.86
N GLU A 358 9.56 -8.85 16.42
CA GLU A 358 9.62 -9.34 17.79
C GLU A 358 9.48 -8.17 18.77
N ARG A 359 8.37 -8.17 19.51
CA ARG A 359 7.90 -7.05 20.33
C ARG A 359 7.38 -7.57 21.67
N HIS A 360 8.24 -8.31 22.35
CA HIS A 360 7.86 -8.94 23.60
C HIS A 360 7.80 -7.90 24.72
N LEU A 361 6.59 -7.40 24.98
CA LEU A 361 6.26 -6.46 26.06
C LEU A 361 7.20 -5.24 26.13
N ASP A 362 7.67 -4.77 24.98
CA ASP A 362 8.60 -3.65 24.89
C ASP A 362 7.87 -2.28 24.89
N SER A 363 6.55 -2.31 24.76
CA SER A 363 5.64 -1.16 24.79
C SER A 363 4.46 -1.34 25.78
N PRO A 364 4.01 -0.25 26.44
CA PRO A 364 2.80 -0.25 27.26
C PRO A 364 1.53 -0.63 26.49
N GLU A 365 1.44 -0.30 25.20
CA GLU A 365 0.30 -0.59 24.34
C GLU A 365 0.14 -2.10 24.12
N ILE A 366 1.25 -2.82 23.89
CA ILE A 366 1.24 -4.27 23.77
C ILE A 366 0.82 -4.89 25.11
N TRP A 367 1.38 -4.41 26.22
CA TRP A 367 1.01 -4.87 27.56
C TRP A 367 -0.48 -4.65 27.85
N LYS A 368 -1.03 -3.49 27.47
CA LYS A 368 -2.46 -3.18 27.62
C LYS A 368 -3.34 -4.20 26.90
N ILE A 369 -2.96 -4.63 25.68
CA ILE A 369 -3.70 -5.68 24.96
C ILE A 369 -3.58 -7.03 25.68
N CYS A 370 -2.38 -7.40 26.15
CA CYS A 370 -2.17 -8.66 26.88
C CYS A 370 -2.98 -8.77 28.18
N GLN A 371 -3.36 -7.62 28.77
CA GLN A 371 -4.15 -7.52 29.99
C GLN A 371 -5.67 -7.39 29.74
N ASP A 372 -6.12 -7.53 28.49
CA ASP A 372 -7.55 -7.45 28.17
C ASP A 372 -8.36 -8.58 28.82
N GLU A 373 -9.41 -8.22 29.57
CA GLU A 373 -10.21 -9.17 30.35
C GLU A 373 -10.86 -10.26 29.50
N LYS A 374 -11.34 -9.94 28.29
CA LYS A 374 -12.01 -10.93 27.42
C LYS A 374 -11.00 -11.89 26.80
N LEU A 375 -9.81 -11.38 26.48
CA LEU A 375 -8.69 -12.20 26.04
C LEU A 375 -8.26 -13.19 27.13
N LEU A 376 -8.02 -12.69 28.34
CA LEU A 376 -7.58 -13.51 29.48
C LEU A 376 -8.61 -14.58 29.83
N ALA A 377 -9.91 -14.24 29.86
CA ALA A 377 -10.98 -15.19 30.11
C ALA A 377 -10.95 -16.35 29.10
N LYS A 378 -10.79 -16.06 27.80
CA LYS A 378 -10.71 -17.12 26.76
C LYS A 378 -9.44 -17.95 26.84
N LEU A 379 -8.31 -17.34 27.21
CA LEU A 379 -7.08 -18.08 27.45
C LEU A 379 -7.21 -19.02 28.65
N GLN A 380 -7.84 -18.57 29.74
CA GLN A 380 -8.07 -19.37 30.94
C GLN A 380 -9.03 -20.53 30.70
N GLU A 381 -10.06 -20.36 29.87
CA GLU A 381 -10.93 -21.47 29.43
C GLU A 381 -10.13 -22.62 28.77
N TYR A 382 -9.04 -22.30 28.05
CA TYR A 382 -8.26 -23.29 27.32
C TYR A 382 -7.04 -23.85 28.09
N LEU A 383 -6.30 -22.97 28.77
CA LEU A 383 -5.02 -23.27 29.44
C LEU A 383 -5.15 -23.45 30.96
N GLY A 384 -6.25 -23.01 31.57
CA GLY A 384 -6.42 -22.92 33.02
C GLY A 384 -5.98 -21.57 33.58
N GLU A 385 -6.06 -21.42 34.91
CA GLU A 385 -5.92 -20.11 35.58
C GLU A 385 -4.55 -19.45 35.41
N LYS A 386 -3.47 -20.24 35.42
CA LYS A 386 -2.10 -19.74 35.31
C LYS A 386 -1.66 -19.72 33.85
N LEU A 387 -1.46 -18.54 33.32
CA LEU A 387 -1.08 -18.32 31.92
C LEU A 387 0.37 -17.87 31.82
N VAL A 388 1.19 -18.57 31.04
CA VAL A 388 2.57 -18.15 30.76
C VAL A 388 2.63 -17.53 29.37
N LEU A 389 2.74 -16.21 29.30
CA LEU A 389 3.05 -15.50 28.06
C LEU A 389 4.56 -15.51 27.87
N TRP A 390 5.04 -16.21 26.85
CA TRP A 390 6.48 -16.37 26.59
C TRP A 390 6.96 -15.68 25.32
N ARG A 391 6.04 -15.22 24.46
CA ARG A 391 6.38 -14.45 23.26
C ARG A 391 5.19 -13.58 22.81
N SER A 392 5.48 -12.36 22.37
CA SER A 392 4.53 -11.52 21.64
C SER A 392 5.20 -10.83 20.45
N GLU A 393 4.50 -10.76 19.32
CA GLU A 393 5.06 -10.33 18.04
C GLU A 393 4.08 -9.47 17.24
N LEU A 394 4.57 -8.35 16.72
CA LEU A 394 3.84 -7.54 15.77
C LEU A 394 4.12 -8.01 14.34
N TRP A 395 3.08 -8.31 13.58
CA TRP A 395 3.17 -8.69 12.18
C TRP A 395 2.62 -7.59 11.29
N VAL A 396 3.50 -7.00 10.48
CA VAL A 396 3.15 -5.91 9.55
C VAL A 396 3.21 -6.42 8.11
N ASN A 397 2.06 -6.67 7.51
CA ASN A 397 1.97 -7.08 6.11
C ASN A 397 1.66 -5.86 5.25
N TYR A 398 2.67 -5.28 4.62
CA TYR A 398 2.48 -4.18 3.65
C TYR A 398 1.88 -4.73 2.36
N PRO A 399 1.12 -3.92 1.57
CA PRO A 399 0.64 -4.39 0.28
C PRO A 399 1.77 -4.87 -0.63
N ALA A 400 1.44 -5.78 -1.54
CA ALA A 400 2.34 -6.54 -2.41
C ALA A 400 3.49 -7.27 -1.70
N LYS A 401 3.46 -7.37 -0.36
CA LYS A 401 4.38 -8.21 0.42
C LYS A 401 3.64 -9.46 0.92
N GLN A 402 4.42 -10.51 1.10
CA GLN A 402 4.00 -11.73 1.79
C GLN A 402 5.04 -12.01 2.86
N LEU A 403 4.62 -12.15 4.11
CA LEU A 403 5.52 -12.35 5.24
C LEU A 403 6.06 -13.78 5.28
N ILE A 404 5.14 -14.75 5.40
CA ILE A 404 5.48 -16.17 5.43
C ILE A 404 4.70 -16.87 4.32
N PRO A 405 5.33 -17.13 3.16
CA PRO A 405 4.65 -17.73 2.01
C PRO A 405 4.42 -19.23 2.15
N LEU A 406 5.17 -19.87 3.05
CA LEU A 406 5.14 -21.31 3.24
C LEU A 406 4.07 -21.70 4.26
N TRP A 407 3.41 -22.82 4.00
CA TRP A 407 2.54 -23.48 4.96
C TRP A 407 3.36 -23.99 6.14
N HIS A 408 2.98 -23.63 7.37
CA HIS A 408 3.74 -23.95 8.57
C HIS A 408 2.81 -24.18 9.77
N ARG A 409 3.43 -24.64 10.86
CA ARG A 409 2.84 -24.75 12.20
C ARG A 409 3.72 -24.03 13.21
N ASP A 410 3.08 -23.52 14.26
CA ASP A 410 3.73 -22.78 15.33
C ASP A 410 3.88 -23.66 16.58
N SER A 411 4.75 -24.68 16.51
CA SER A 411 4.96 -25.67 17.59
C SER A 411 6.25 -25.51 18.39
N TYR A 412 7.22 -24.79 17.85
CA TYR A 412 8.45 -24.35 18.50
C TYR A 412 9.22 -25.46 19.26
N PRO A 413 9.47 -26.64 18.67
CA PRO A 413 10.04 -27.79 19.39
C PRO A 413 11.49 -27.59 19.86
N LYS A 414 12.19 -26.56 19.36
CA LYS A 414 13.52 -26.17 19.88
C LYS A 414 13.46 -25.15 21.01
N LEU A 415 12.29 -24.57 21.27
CA LEU A 415 12.11 -23.46 22.21
C LEU A 415 11.20 -23.84 23.38
N LEU A 416 10.39 -24.88 23.23
CA LEU A 416 9.50 -25.40 24.27
C LEU A 416 9.81 -26.87 24.57
N SER A 417 9.71 -27.25 25.84
CA SER A 417 9.80 -28.63 26.32
C SER A 417 8.74 -28.91 27.40
N GLY A 418 8.60 -30.18 27.78
CA GLY A 418 7.64 -30.59 28.80
C GLY A 418 6.27 -30.94 28.23
N VAL A 419 5.34 -31.29 29.14
CA VAL A 419 3.99 -31.73 28.80
C VAL A 419 3.00 -30.65 29.19
N GLY A 420 2.22 -30.17 28.22
CA GLY A 420 1.18 -29.17 28.46
C GLY A 420 0.61 -28.64 27.16
N LYS A 421 -0.39 -27.77 27.29
CA LYS A 421 -1.02 -27.11 26.16
C LYS A 421 -0.32 -25.79 25.83
N THR A 422 -0.26 -25.50 24.54
CA THR A 422 0.17 -24.23 23.96
C THR A 422 -0.94 -23.68 23.09
N ILE A 423 -1.14 -22.36 23.11
CA ILE A 423 -2.06 -21.67 22.22
C ILE A 423 -1.42 -20.43 21.64
N ASN A 424 -1.79 -20.15 20.39
CA ASN A 424 -1.41 -18.99 19.63
C ASN A 424 -2.63 -18.08 19.52
N VAL A 425 -2.50 -16.82 19.91
CA VAL A 425 -3.56 -15.81 19.76
C VAL A 425 -3.16 -14.89 18.63
N TYR A 426 -4.02 -14.72 17.63
CA TYR A 426 -3.82 -13.74 16.57
C TYR A 426 -4.86 -12.63 16.71
N ILE A 427 -4.39 -11.42 16.99
CA ILE A 427 -5.19 -10.23 17.29
C ILE A 427 -5.07 -9.24 16.14
N ALA A 428 -6.20 -8.85 15.55
CA ALA A 428 -6.26 -7.87 14.49
C ALA A 428 -6.21 -6.43 15.06
N LEU A 429 -5.19 -5.65 14.67
CA LEU A 429 -5.08 -4.23 15.04
C LEU A 429 -5.53 -3.29 13.91
N THR A 430 -5.50 -3.80 12.68
CA THR A 430 -6.20 -3.25 11.51
C THR A 430 -7.17 -4.30 10.98
N GLU A 431 -7.93 -3.97 9.93
CA GLU A 431 -8.77 -4.95 9.25
C GLU A 431 -7.92 -6.10 8.69
N VAL A 432 -8.38 -7.33 8.96
CA VAL A 432 -7.83 -8.57 8.40
C VAL A 432 -8.91 -9.18 7.52
N ASN A 433 -8.57 -9.42 6.26
CA ASN A 433 -9.48 -10.02 5.28
C ASN A 433 -8.74 -11.04 4.40
N LYS A 434 -9.48 -11.71 3.52
CA LYS A 434 -8.94 -12.74 2.61
C LYS A 434 -7.79 -12.26 1.71
N PHE A 435 -7.60 -10.95 1.59
CA PHE A 435 -6.57 -10.36 0.75
C PHE A 435 -5.31 -9.97 1.52
N ASN A 436 -5.28 -9.97 2.86
CA ASN A 436 -4.12 -9.50 3.64
C ASN A 436 -3.78 -10.33 4.89
N GLY A 437 -4.69 -11.20 5.30
CA GLY A 437 -4.60 -11.99 6.51
C GLY A 437 -3.74 -13.24 6.36
N PHE A 438 -4.16 -14.28 7.05
CA PHE A 438 -3.63 -15.63 6.87
C PHE A 438 -4.77 -16.58 6.54
N GLU A 439 -4.42 -17.72 5.96
CA GLU A 439 -5.35 -18.80 5.65
C GLU A 439 -4.85 -20.10 6.27
N PHE A 440 -5.76 -21.00 6.58
CA PHE A 440 -5.44 -22.29 7.20
C PHE A 440 -6.10 -23.45 6.46
N ILE A 441 -5.53 -24.64 6.58
CA ILE A 441 -6.09 -25.86 5.99
C ILE A 441 -6.96 -26.55 7.05
N PRO A 442 -8.28 -26.64 6.87
CA PRO A 442 -9.15 -27.31 7.82
C PRO A 442 -8.82 -28.81 7.86
N ASN A 443 -8.80 -29.39 9.06
CA ASN A 443 -8.60 -30.83 9.28
C ASN A 443 -7.29 -31.42 8.69
N ALA A 444 -6.26 -30.60 8.49
CA ALA A 444 -4.99 -31.00 7.85
C ALA A 444 -4.32 -32.22 8.49
N LYS A 445 -4.53 -32.48 9.79
CA LYS A 445 -4.04 -33.68 10.50
C LYS A 445 -4.45 -35.01 9.85
N LYS A 446 -5.57 -35.06 9.14
CA LYS A 446 -6.09 -36.29 8.53
C LYS A 446 -5.45 -36.60 7.18
N ASP A 447 -4.73 -35.64 6.58
CA ASP A 447 -4.14 -35.82 5.27
C ASP A 447 -2.76 -36.48 5.38
N ARG A 448 -2.68 -37.74 4.93
CA ARG A 448 -1.45 -38.56 4.95
C ARG A 448 -0.38 -38.09 3.97
N ASN A 449 -0.71 -37.15 3.08
CA ASN A 449 0.18 -36.68 2.01
C ASN A 449 0.96 -35.39 2.37
N LEU A 450 0.84 -34.88 3.60
CA LEU A 450 1.59 -33.70 4.04
C LEU A 450 3.05 -34.07 4.40
N SER A 451 3.96 -33.80 3.47
CA SER A 451 5.41 -33.92 3.71
C SER A 451 6.00 -32.63 4.29
N VAL A 452 7.01 -32.79 5.15
CA VAL A 452 7.82 -31.65 5.61
C VAL A 452 8.82 -31.31 4.52
N LYS A 453 8.74 -30.09 3.99
CA LYS A 453 9.65 -29.57 2.97
C LYS A 453 10.98 -29.13 3.59
N MET A 454 10.92 -28.44 4.72
CA MET A 454 12.07 -27.97 5.48
C MET A 454 11.66 -27.65 6.91
N THR A 455 12.65 -27.49 7.78
CA THR A 455 12.44 -27.10 9.17
C THR A 455 13.20 -25.81 9.45
N ASP A 456 12.55 -24.87 10.15
CA ASP A 456 13.20 -23.65 10.60
C ASP A 456 14.36 -23.99 11.56
N PRO A 457 15.61 -23.59 11.26
CA PRO A 457 16.76 -23.99 12.05
C PRO A 457 16.72 -23.43 13.49
N PHE A 458 16.00 -22.33 13.71
CA PHE A 458 15.92 -21.65 14.99
C PHE A 458 14.79 -22.20 15.88
N SER A 459 13.55 -22.09 15.44
CA SER A 459 12.35 -22.57 16.16
C SER A 459 12.16 -24.07 16.11
N GLY A 460 12.64 -24.72 15.06
CA GLY A 460 12.31 -26.11 14.75
C GLY A 460 10.92 -26.29 14.12
N ASN A 461 10.24 -25.20 13.73
CA ASN A 461 8.94 -25.29 13.07
C ASN A 461 9.06 -25.97 11.71
N ASN A 462 8.11 -26.84 11.38
CA ASN A 462 8.05 -27.48 10.09
C ASN A 462 7.34 -26.59 9.07
N PHE A 463 7.92 -26.50 7.88
CA PHE A 463 7.30 -25.97 6.68
C PHE A 463 6.86 -27.14 5.80
N PHE A 464 5.59 -27.13 5.39
CA PHE A 464 4.96 -28.23 4.69
C PHE A 464 4.90 -27.98 3.18
N GLU A 465 5.02 -29.04 2.41
CA GLU A 465 4.65 -29.05 1.01
C GLU A 465 3.14 -29.32 0.91
N VAL A 466 2.41 -28.34 0.37
CA VAL A 466 0.96 -28.40 0.22
C VAL A 466 0.64 -28.28 -1.26
N THR A 467 -0.10 -29.26 -1.78
CA THR A 467 -0.54 -29.27 -3.18
C THR A 467 -1.55 -28.15 -3.44
N GLU A 468 -1.65 -27.69 -4.69
CA GLU A 468 -2.63 -26.66 -5.06
C GLU A 468 -4.06 -27.08 -4.71
N LYS A 469 -4.42 -28.34 -4.98
CA LYS A 469 -5.73 -28.92 -4.62
C LYS A 469 -6.02 -28.86 -3.11
N LEU A 470 -5.02 -29.05 -2.26
CA LEU A 470 -5.21 -28.93 -0.81
C LEU A 470 -5.31 -27.47 -0.38
N ALA A 471 -4.53 -26.58 -1.02
CA ALA A 471 -4.57 -25.14 -0.77
C ALA A 471 -5.90 -24.49 -1.21
N GLU A 472 -6.58 -25.02 -2.24
CA GLU A 472 -7.91 -24.58 -2.68
C GLU A 472 -8.99 -24.73 -1.59
N ASN A 473 -8.81 -25.68 -0.67
CA ASN A 473 -9.71 -25.89 0.47
C ASN A 473 -9.36 -25.04 1.69
N SER A 474 -8.41 -24.12 1.57
CA SER A 474 -8.02 -23.26 2.69
C SER A 474 -9.12 -22.27 3.05
N VAL A 475 -9.18 -21.94 4.34
CA VAL A 475 -10.16 -21.02 4.89
C VAL A 475 -9.43 -19.74 5.30
N PRO A 476 -9.83 -18.56 4.81
CA PRO A 476 -9.21 -17.30 5.20
C PRO A 476 -9.64 -16.90 6.62
N VAL A 477 -8.73 -16.24 7.33
CA VAL A 477 -9.04 -15.55 8.58
C VAL A 477 -9.46 -14.12 8.29
N ILE A 478 -10.66 -13.75 8.72
CA ILE A 478 -11.30 -12.44 8.52
C ILE A 478 -11.64 -11.89 9.90
N LEU A 479 -11.07 -10.74 10.25
CA LEU A 479 -11.20 -10.11 11.56
C LEU A 479 -11.33 -8.59 11.43
N LYS A 480 -12.24 -8.01 12.19
CA LYS A 480 -12.30 -6.56 12.41
C LYS A 480 -11.20 -6.15 13.40
N PRO A 481 -10.74 -4.87 13.38
CA PRO A 481 -9.86 -4.35 14.42
C PRO A 481 -10.43 -4.65 15.82
N GLY A 482 -9.60 -5.19 16.73
CA GLY A 482 -10.00 -5.60 18.07
C GLY A 482 -10.57 -7.02 18.16
N GLN A 483 -10.73 -7.74 17.04
CA GLN A 483 -11.07 -9.16 17.06
C GLN A 483 -9.83 -10.05 17.06
N PHE A 484 -9.98 -11.26 17.59
CA PHE A 484 -8.91 -12.23 17.65
C PHE A 484 -9.41 -13.66 17.45
N VAL A 485 -8.50 -14.53 17.01
CA VAL A 485 -8.68 -15.98 16.98
C VAL A 485 -7.63 -16.65 17.83
N MET A 486 -7.96 -17.81 18.38
CA MET A 486 -7.03 -18.67 19.09
C MET A 486 -6.82 -19.94 18.28
N PHE A 487 -5.58 -20.35 18.07
CA PHE A 487 -5.26 -21.59 17.38
C PHE A 487 -4.13 -22.36 18.03
N THR A 488 -4.21 -23.68 17.91
CA THR A 488 -3.23 -24.63 18.44
C THR A 488 -1.96 -24.63 17.60
N ASP A 489 -0.89 -25.19 18.14
CA ASP A 489 0.35 -25.49 17.43
C ASP A 489 0.21 -26.54 16.31
N GLU A 490 -0.98 -27.10 16.13
CA GLU A 490 -1.28 -28.09 15.12
C GLU A 490 -1.89 -27.50 13.84
N LEU A 491 -2.31 -26.23 13.88
CA LEU A 491 -2.94 -25.56 12.75
C LEU A 491 -1.93 -25.27 11.64
N ILE A 492 -2.09 -25.92 10.48
CA ILE A 492 -1.32 -25.58 9.28
C ILE A 492 -1.90 -24.31 8.67
N HIS A 493 -1.08 -23.26 8.58
CA HIS A 493 -1.48 -21.97 8.06
C HIS A 493 -0.36 -21.26 7.31
N ARG A 494 -0.70 -20.21 6.56
CA ARG A 494 0.26 -19.32 5.89
C ARG A 494 -0.28 -17.90 5.77
N SER A 495 0.60 -16.91 5.70
CA SER A 495 0.19 -15.55 5.36
C SER A 495 -0.07 -15.43 3.87
N VAL A 496 -1.14 -14.75 3.47
CA VAL A 496 -1.38 -14.45 2.06
C VAL A 496 -0.58 -13.22 1.62
N CYS A 497 -0.33 -13.11 0.32
CA CYS A 497 0.22 -11.88 -0.25
C CYS A 497 -0.80 -10.75 -0.07
N ASN A 498 -0.39 -9.65 0.56
CA ASN A 498 -1.31 -8.55 0.82
C ASN A 498 -1.69 -7.85 -0.49
N THR A 499 -2.93 -7.99 -0.90
CA THR A 499 -3.50 -7.33 -2.07
C THR A 499 -4.57 -6.31 -1.70
N SER A 500 -4.86 -6.10 -0.40
CA SER A 500 -5.93 -5.22 0.09
C SER A 500 -5.66 -3.71 -0.01
N GLY A 501 -4.46 -3.32 -0.47
CA GLY A 501 -4.07 -1.91 -0.57
C GLY A 501 -3.89 -1.17 0.76
N GLN A 502 -4.22 -1.82 1.87
CA GLN A 502 -4.04 -1.32 3.22
C GLN A 502 -2.95 -2.13 3.93
N VAL A 503 -2.17 -1.47 4.77
CA VAL A 503 -1.21 -2.17 5.63
C VAL A 503 -1.98 -2.97 6.68
N ARG A 504 -1.69 -4.27 6.78
CA ARG A 504 -2.24 -5.12 7.84
C ARG A 504 -1.28 -5.14 9.02
N LEU A 505 -1.78 -4.77 10.20
CA LEU A 505 -1.10 -4.90 11.48
C LEU A 505 -1.85 -5.89 12.35
N SER A 506 -1.13 -6.85 12.91
CA SER A 506 -1.67 -7.81 13.87
C SER A 506 -0.65 -8.08 14.98
N LEU A 507 -1.15 -8.42 16.18
CA LEU A 507 -0.35 -8.87 17.31
C LEU A 507 -0.58 -10.35 17.52
N THR A 508 0.50 -11.13 17.57
CA THR A 508 0.43 -12.54 17.91
C THR A 508 0.98 -12.78 19.31
N LEU A 509 0.23 -13.49 20.15
CA LEU A 509 0.65 -13.91 21.49
C LEU A 509 0.87 -15.43 21.50
N ARG A 510 1.93 -15.88 22.16
CA ARG A 510 2.20 -17.30 22.40
C ARG A 510 2.09 -17.57 23.89
N VAL A 511 1.10 -18.36 24.27
CA VAL A 511 0.75 -18.61 25.67
C VAL A 511 0.76 -20.10 25.93
N THR A 512 1.34 -20.51 27.06
CA THR A 512 1.45 -21.92 27.47
C THR A 512 0.96 -22.11 28.89
N GLN A 513 0.72 -23.37 29.25
CA GLN A 513 0.59 -23.76 30.65
C GLN A 513 1.94 -23.67 31.38
N PRO A 514 1.96 -23.52 32.72
CA PRO A 514 3.20 -23.49 33.50
C PRO A 514 4.02 -24.78 33.44
N SER A 515 3.41 -25.91 33.07
CA SER A 515 4.09 -27.19 32.89
C SER A 515 4.91 -27.28 31.60
N VAL A 516 4.72 -26.33 30.67
CA VAL A 516 5.54 -26.20 29.47
C VAL A 516 6.71 -25.30 29.81
N GLU A 517 7.92 -25.85 29.69
CA GLU A 517 9.16 -25.13 29.95
C GLU A 517 9.58 -24.35 28.70
N VAL A 518 9.91 -23.07 28.90
CA VAL A 518 10.49 -22.22 27.86
C VAL A 518 12.00 -22.36 27.93
N LEU A 519 12.60 -22.95 26.90
CA LEU A 519 14.01 -23.32 26.90
C LEU A 519 14.94 -22.09 26.91
N PRO A 520 16.02 -22.09 27.73
CA PRO A 520 16.89 -20.92 27.91
C PRO A 520 17.62 -20.46 26.63
N ASN A 521 17.80 -21.38 25.68
CA ASN A 521 18.46 -21.12 24.39
C ASN A 521 17.61 -20.26 23.47
N TYR A 522 16.32 -20.14 23.76
CA TYR A 522 15.44 -19.15 23.18
C TYR A 522 15.36 -17.93 24.08
N ASN A 523 15.97 -16.84 23.66
CA ASN A 523 15.71 -15.52 24.23
C ASN A 523 15.42 -14.62 23.03
N PRO A 524 14.16 -14.56 22.55
CA PRO A 524 13.79 -13.54 21.60
C PRO A 524 13.95 -12.26 22.39
N ASN A 525 15.05 -11.56 22.20
CA ASN A 525 15.07 -10.13 22.34
C ASN A 525 14.07 -9.56 23.39
N TYR A 526 14.40 -9.69 24.70
CA TYR A 526 14.16 -8.67 25.74
C TYR A 526 13.18 -8.85 26.92
N GLN A 527 12.66 -10.03 27.27
CA GLN A 527 12.04 -10.22 28.61
C GLN A 527 11.91 -11.72 28.95
N GLN A 528 11.88 -12.08 30.24
CA GLN A 528 11.53 -13.44 30.65
C GLN A 528 10.04 -13.68 30.36
N SER A 529 9.63 -14.94 30.25
CA SER A 529 8.21 -15.26 30.24
C SER A 529 7.53 -14.64 31.47
N VAL A 530 6.33 -14.11 31.25
CA VAL A 530 5.55 -13.48 32.31
C VAL A 530 4.31 -14.31 32.59
N LEU A 531 3.89 -14.29 33.85
CA LEU A 531 2.56 -14.76 34.23
C LEU A 531 1.57 -13.64 33.95
N LEU A 532 0.54 -13.93 33.14
CA LEU A 532 -0.55 -12.99 32.84
C LEU A 532 -1.62 -13.02 33.92
#